data_AF-F1LFW2-F1
#
_entry.id   AF-F1LFW2-F1
#
_cell.length_a   1.000
_cell.length_b   1.000
_cell.length_c   1.000
_cell.angle_alpha   90.00
_cell.angle_beta   90.00
_cell.angle_gamma   90.00
#
_symmetry.space_group_name_H-M   'P 1'
#
loop_
_entity.id
_entity.type
_entity.pdbx_description
1 polymer ?
#
loop_
_entity_poly.entity_id
_entity_poly.type
_entity_poly.pdbx_seq_one_letter_code
_entity_poly.pdbx_strand_id
1 'polypeptide(L)'
;MADLLRGPCVQLLFTQWTAQQSIIPVPDIVRQPVMENRLVQLPEDFSELINQAASFKCPSIQMEEHASSVPTLCLICGTLLCSQSYCCQRTINKETLGACSY
;
A
#
# COMPACT_ATOMS: atom_id res chain seq x y z
N MET A 1 19.81 29.84 14.21
CA MET A 1 20.22 28.40 14.26
C MET A 1 20.13 27.68 12.91
N ALA A 2 19.75 28.34 11.80
CA ALA A 2 19.62 27.70 10.48
C ALA A 2 20.86 27.89 9.56
N ASP A 3 21.83 28.71 9.97
CA ASP A 3 22.94 29.14 9.11
C ASP A 3 24.16 28.22 9.17
N LEU A 4 24.18 27.23 10.08
CA LEU A 4 25.31 26.30 10.21
C LEU A 4 25.46 25.37 8.99
N LEU A 5 24.38 25.22 8.20
CA LEU A 5 24.31 24.34 7.03
C LEU A 5 24.35 25.08 5.69
N ARG A 6 24.60 26.40 5.68
CA ARG A 6 24.72 27.17 4.43
C ARG A 6 26.09 27.83 4.34
N GLY A 7 26.91 27.37 3.40
CA GLY A 7 28.16 28.03 3.04
C GLY A 7 29.20 27.12 2.37
N PRO A 8 30.34 27.68 1.93
CA PRO A 8 31.41 26.95 1.23
C PRO A 8 32.00 25.79 2.05
N CYS A 9 31.95 25.91 3.38
CA CYS A 9 32.45 24.90 4.31
C CYS A 9 31.66 23.58 4.21
N VAL A 10 30.34 23.66 4.01
CA VAL A 10 29.48 22.47 3.86
C VAL A 10 29.80 21.71 2.57
N GLN A 11 30.07 22.44 1.48
CA GLN A 11 30.51 21.83 0.21
C GLN A 11 31.89 21.16 0.33
N LEU A 12 32.83 21.79 1.04
CA LEU A 12 34.15 21.19 1.29
C LEU A 12 34.05 19.91 2.11
N LEU A 13 33.26 19.92 3.20
CA LEU A 13 33.02 18.73 4.02
C LEU A 13 32.35 17.61 3.22
N PHE A 14 31.33 17.95 2.40
CA PHE A 14 30.67 16.98 1.53
C PHE A 14 31.65 16.34 0.54
N THR A 15 32.53 17.14 -0.06
CA THR A 15 33.52 16.65 -1.03
C THR A 15 34.56 15.77 -0.35
N GLN A 16 35.03 16.14 0.85
CA GLN A 16 35.95 15.31 1.63
C GLN A 16 35.32 13.97 2.05
N TRP A 17 34.06 13.99 2.51
CA TRP A 17 33.38 12.77 2.97
C TRP A 17 33.01 11.83 1.82
N THR A 18 32.76 12.37 0.63
CA THR A 18 32.45 11.56 -0.56
C THR A 18 33.70 11.05 -1.29
N ALA A 19 34.86 11.69 -1.12
CA ALA A 19 36.12 11.30 -1.77
C ALA A 19 36.67 9.91 -1.37
N GLN A 20 36.20 9.34 -0.24
CA GLN A 20 36.62 8.02 0.25
C GLN A 20 35.51 6.96 0.24
N GLN A 21 34.32 7.28 -0.24
CA GLN A 21 33.26 6.28 -0.36
C GLN A 21 33.49 5.46 -1.62
N SER A 22 33.73 4.16 -1.43
CA SER A 22 33.55 3.20 -2.52
C SER A 22 32.13 3.38 -3.05
N ILE A 23 31.99 3.72 -4.33
CA ILE A 23 30.70 3.90 -4.98
C ILE A 23 30.06 2.51 -5.03
N ILE A 24 29.34 2.14 -3.98
CA ILE A 24 28.48 0.97 -3.99
C ILE A 24 27.31 1.38 -4.89
N PRO A 25 27.09 0.73 -6.04
CA PRO A 25 25.88 0.94 -6.81
C PRO A 25 24.75 0.46 -5.90
N VAL A 26 24.05 1.38 -5.26
CA VAL A 26 22.81 1.07 -4.58
C VAL A 26 21.77 0.99 -5.70
N PRO A 27 21.31 -0.22 -6.08
CA PRO A 27 20.16 -0.30 -6.98
C PRO A 27 19.00 0.39 -6.26
N ASP A 28 18.40 1.39 -6.91
CA ASP A 28 17.32 2.23 -6.38
C ASP A 28 17.65 3.09 -5.15
N ILE A 29 18.40 4.17 -5.38
CA ILE A 29 18.32 5.33 -4.50
C ILE A 29 16.92 5.94 -4.67
N VAL A 30 16.04 5.70 -3.71
CA VAL A 30 14.73 6.36 -3.62
C VAL A 30 14.96 7.87 -3.55
N ARG A 31 14.60 8.58 -4.63
CA ARG A 31 14.74 10.04 -4.71
C ARG A 31 13.78 10.69 -3.72
N GLN A 32 14.35 11.46 -2.80
CA GLN A 32 13.60 12.23 -1.81
C GLN A 32 13.23 13.63 -2.35
N PRO A 33 12.08 14.20 -1.94
CA PRO A 33 11.07 13.60 -1.06
C PRO A 33 10.15 12.63 -1.82
N VAL A 34 9.81 11.51 -1.18
CA VAL A 34 8.78 10.60 -1.70
C VAL A 34 7.40 11.19 -1.39
N MET A 35 6.45 11.05 -2.31
CA MET A 35 5.05 11.36 -2.00
C MET A 35 4.57 10.40 -0.89
N GLU A 36 3.75 10.91 0.04
CA GLU A 36 3.16 10.08 1.06
C GLU A 36 2.20 9.04 0.46
N ASN A 37 2.14 7.86 1.10
CA ASN A 37 1.13 6.87 0.78
C ASN A 37 -0.24 7.42 1.18
N ARG A 38 -1.09 7.73 0.19
CA ARG A 38 -2.45 8.19 0.43
C ARG A 38 -3.41 7.01 0.44
N LEU A 39 -4.36 7.04 1.36
CA LEU A 39 -5.55 6.19 1.29
C LEU A 39 -6.51 6.73 0.24
N VAL A 40 -7.42 5.87 -0.23
CA VAL A 40 -8.50 6.28 -1.12
C VAL A 40 -9.38 7.33 -0.44
N GLN A 41 -9.85 8.28 -1.24
CA GLN A 41 -10.87 9.21 -0.77
C GLN A 41 -12.20 8.48 -0.64
N LEU A 42 -12.82 8.63 0.53
CA LEU A 42 -14.16 8.12 0.76
C LEU A 42 -15.20 9.14 0.31
N PRO A 43 -16.35 8.70 -0.22
CA PRO A 43 -17.43 9.61 -0.58
C PRO A 43 -18.02 10.27 0.66
N GLU A 44 -18.56 11.48 0.51
CA GLU A 44 -19.29 12.16 1.59
C GLU A 44 -20.60 11.43 1.95
N ASP A 45 -21.23 10.80 0.95
CA ASP A 45 -22.42 9.95 1.11
C ASP A 45 -22.06 8.48 0.86
N PHE A 46 -22.25 7.65 1.88
CA PHE A 46 -21.95 6.22 1.82
C PHE A 46 -23.06 5.38 1.18
N SER A 47 -24.19 5.97 0.80
CA SER A 47 -25.35 5.24 0.29
C SER A 47 -24.99 4.35 -0.91
N GLU A 48 -24.27 4.87 -1.89
CA GLU A 48 -23.82 4.09 -3.04
C GLU A 48 -22.83 2.98 -2.64
N LEU A 49 -21.86 3.29 -1.77
CA LEU A 49 -20.88 2.32 -1.31
C LEU A 49 -21.55 1.18 -0.53
N ILE A 50 -22.53 1.49 0.32
CA ILE A 50 -23.30 0.52 1.09
C ILE A 50 -24.12 -0.37 0.15
N ASN A 51 -24.75 0.21 -0.87
CA ASN A 51 -25.49 -0.57 -1.87
C ASN A 51 -24.56 -1.50 -2.66
N GLN A 52 -23.39 -1.01 -3.07
CA GLN A 52 -22.36 -1.83 -3.72
C GLN A 52 -21.90 -2.97 -2.82
N ALA A 53 -21.59 -2.67 -1.55
CA ALA A 53 -21.20 -3.67 -0.56
C ALA A 53 -22.32 -4.70 -0.31
N ALA A 54 -23.58 -4.28 -0.20
CA ALA A 54 -24.72 -5.18 -0.03
C ALA A 54 -24.91 -6.13 -1.23
N SER A 55 -24.57 -5.68 -2.43
CA SER A 55 -24.63 -6.48 -3.66
C SER A 55 -23.39 -7.35 -3.91
N PHE A 56 -22.36 -7.24 -3.07
CA PHE A 56 -21.10 -7.96 -3.25
C PHE A 56 -21.30 -9.47 -3.11
N LYS A 57 -20.74 -10.23 -4.05
CA LYS A 57 -20.65 -11.69 -4.02
C LYS A 57 -19.18 -12.09 -4.11
N CYS A 58 -18.66 -12.92 -3.19
CA CYS A 58 -17.27 -13.40 -3.30
C CYS A 58 -17.10 -14.16 -4.63
N PRO A 59 -16.13 -13.80 -5.48
CA PRO A 59 -15.92 -14.44 -6.79
C PRO A 59 -15.45 -15.90 -6.69
N SER A 60 -14.95 -16.32 -5.53
CA SER A 60 -14.50 -17.70 -5.30
C SER A 60 -15.65 -18.69 -5.06
N ILE A 61 -16.86 -18.22 -4.73
CA ILE A 61 -18.01 -19.09 -4.48
C ILE A 61 -18.96 -18.99 -5.68
N GLN A 62 -19.00 -20.06 -6.48
CA GLN A 62 -19.82 -20.11 -7.70
C GLN A 62 -21.31 -20.36 -7.44
N MET A 63 -21.69 -20.80 -6.24
CA MET A 63 -23.09 -21.02 -5.85
C MET A 63 -23.63 -19.86 -5.02
N GLU A 64 -24.75 -19.28 -5.45
CA GLU A 64 -25.39 -18.13 -4.78
C GLU A 64 -25.79 -18.44 -3.33
N GLU A 65 -26.09 -19.70 -3.01
CA GLU A 65 -26.56 -20.18 -1.71
C GLU A 65 -25.53 -20.05 -0.59
N HIS A 66 -24.25 -19.87 -0.94
CA HIS A 66 -23.13 -19.78 0.01
C HIS A 66 -22.24 -18.55 -0.22
N ALA A 67 -22.66 -17.58 -1.02
CA ALA A 67 -21.87 -16.37 -1.23
C ALA A 67 -21.64 -15.64 0.11
N SER A 68 -20.38 -15.59 0.56
CA SER A 68 -20.02 -14.84 1.77
C SER A 68 -20.36 -13.37 1.56
N SER A 69 -21.33 -12.88 2.32
CA SER A 69 -21.87 -11.51 2.27
C SER A 69 -21.12 -10.54 3.17
N VAL A 70 -19.85 -10.84 3.47
CA VAL A 70 -19.02 -9.99 4.35
C VAL A 70 -17.97 -9.26 3.51
N PRO A 71 -18.35 -8.17 2.81
CA PRO A 71 -17.43 -7.34 2.07
C PRO A 71 -16.58 -6.46 3.00
N THR A 72 -15.46 -5.99 2.49
CA THR A 72 -14.59 -5.00 3.12
C THR A 72 -13.93 -4.17 2.05
N LEU A 73 -13.83 -2.86 2.26
CA LEU A 73 -13.18 -1.94 1.33
C LEU A 73 -11.68 -1.82 1.66
N CYS A 74 -10.82 -2.10 0.70
CA CYS A 74 -9.39 -1.83 0.85
C CYS A 74 -9.15 -0.33 0.71
N LEU A 75 -8.64 0.32 1.76
CA LEU A 75 -8.36 1.77 1.71
C LEU A 75 -7.09 2.14 0.94
N ILE A 76 -6.32 1.15 0.49
CA ILE A 76 -5.13 1.40 -0.36
C ILE A 76 -5.53 1.45 -1.83
N CYS A 77 -6.34 0.49 -2.31
CA CYS A 77 -6.70 0.38 -3.73
C CYS A 77 -8.17 0.67 -4.05
N GLY A 78 -9.05 0.78 -3.04
CA GLY A 78 -10.47 1.10 -3.21
C GLY A 78 -11.35 -0.08 -3.65
N THR A 79 -10.82 -1.30 -3.65
CA THR A 79 -11.55 -2.49 -4.09
C THR A 79 -12.31 -3.15 -2.94
N LEU A 80 -13.52 -3.62 -3.21
CA LEU A 80 -14.29 -4.47 -2.30
C LEU A 80 -13.75 -5.92 -2.34
N LEU A 81 -13.43 -6.46 -1.17
CA LEU A 81 -12.88 -7.78 -0.95
C LEU A 81 -13.71 -8.54 0.08
N CYS A 82 -13.57 -9.86 0.13
CA CYS A 82 -14.17 -10.66 1.21
C CYS A 82 -13.27 -10.63 2.45
N SER A 83 -13.84 -10.38 3.62
CA SER A 83 -13.10 -10.39 4.89
C SER A 83 -12.94 -11.77 5.52
N GLN A 84 -13.71 -12.77 5.05
CA GLN A 84 -13.59 -14.12 5.56
C GLN A 84 -12.42 -14.84 4.89
N SER A 85 -11.34 -15.02 5.64
CA SER A 85 -10.10 -15.61 5.12
C SER A 85 -10.28 -17.02 4.55
N TYR A 86 -11.21 -17.82 5.09
CA TYR A 86 -11.49 -19.18 4.62
C TYR A 86 -12.33 -19.22 3.34
N CYS A 87 -13.02 -18.14 2.98
CA CYS A 87 -13.96 -18.10 1.86
C CYS A 87 -13.26 -17.98 0.51
N CYS A 88 -12.30 -17.07 0.40
CA CYS A 88 -11.64 -16.74 -0.87
C CYS A 88 -10.12 -16.99 -0.75
N GLN A 89 -9.74 -18.10 -0.10
CA GLN A 89 -8.37 -18.43 0.25
C GLN A 89 -7.53 -18.84 -0.97
N ARG A 90 -6.26 -18.40 -1.02
CA ARG A 90 -5.29 -18.76 -2.09
C ARG A 90 -3.90 -19.05 -1.50
N THR A 91 -3.18 -19.98 -2.11
CA THR A 91 -1.80 -20.31 -1.73
C THR A 91 -0.81 -19.45 -2.51
N ILE A 92 -0.04 -18.63 -1.81
CA ILE A 92 1.00 -17.75 -2.36
C ILE A 92 2.26 -17.99 -1.53
N ASN A 93 3.40 -18.26 -2.18
CA ASN A 93 4.68 -18.49 -1.51
C ASN A 93 4.63 -19.54 -0.37
N LYS A 94 3.80 -20.59 -0.53
CA LYS A 94 3.54 -21.66 0.47
C LYS A 94 2.76 -21.22 1.71
N GLU A 95 2.33 -19.96 1.77
CA GLU A 95 1.38 -19.48 2.77
C GLU A 95 -0.01 -19.41 2.17
N THR A 96 -1.03 -19.56 3.02
CA THR A 96 -2.41 -19.60 2.56
C THR A 96 -3.14 -18.37 3.05
N LEU A 97 -3.38 -17.41 2.14
CA LEU A 97 -3.87 -16.08 2.45
C LEU A 97 -5.33 -15.90 2.00
N GLY A 98 -6.09 -15.13 2.78
CA GLY A 98 -7.44 -14.68 2.41
C GLY A 98 -7.40 -13.48 1.47
N ALA A 99 -8.52 -13.14 0.84
CA ALA A 99 -8.59 -12.05 -0.13
C ALA A 99 -8.20 -10.66 0.45
N CYS A 100 -8.50 -10.38 1.72
CA CYS A 100 -8.14 -9.13 2.38
C CYS A 100 -6.76 -9.15 3.06
N SER A 101 -6.02 -10.26 2.96
CA SER A 101 -4.68 -10.45 3.56
C SER A 101 -3.61 -10.71 2.50
N TYR A 102 -4.00 -10.69 1.22
CA TYR A 102 -3.10 -10.76 0.06
C TYR A 102 -2.45 -9.40 -0.20
#